data_AF-A0A850YBH1-F1
#
_entry.id   AF-A0A850YBH1-F1
#
_cell.length_a   1.000
_cell.length_b   1.000
_cell.length_c   1.000
_cell.angle_alpha   90.00
_cell.angle_beta   90.00
_cell.angle_gamma   90.00
#
_symmetry.space_group_name_H-M   'P 1'
#
loop_
_entity.id
_entity.type
_entity.pdbx_description
1 polymer ?
#
loop_
_entity_poly.entity_id
_entity_poly.type
_entity_poly.pdbx_seq_one_letter_code
_entity_poly.pdbx_strand_id
1 'polypeptide(L)' 'CPSGWVGYNGVCYYLSRDYSTWEQGQEQCSELGASLAILKDEEMDLLFRLAGNVDYWLGLRR' A
#
# COMPACT_ATOMS: atom_id res chain seq x y z
N CYS A 1 12.09 6.17 -4.63
CA CYS A 1 10.63 6.21 -4.78
C CYS A 1 10.21 7.60 -5.23
N PRO A 2 9.07 7.74 -5.94
CA PRO A 2 8.53 9.06 -6.28
C PRO A 2 8.27 9.89 -5.02
N SER A 3 8.17 11.22 -5.16
CA SER A 3 7.83 12.10 -4.04
C SER A 3 6.48 11.69 -3.43
N GLY A 4 6.40 11.61 -2.10
CA GLY A 4 5.20 11.18 -1.38
C GLY A 4 5.06 9.66 -1.16
N TRP A 5 6.02 8.86 -1.64
CA TRP A 5 6.04 7.40 -1.44
C TRP A 5 7.06 7.02 -0.37
N VAL A 6 6.79 5.92 0.34
CA VAL A 6 7.71 5.38 1.35
C VAL A 6 8.54 4.26 0.75
N GLY A 7 9.87 4.36 0.85
CA GLY A 7 10.79 3.33 0.37
C GLY A 7 11.24 2.41 1.50
N TYR A 8 11.14 1.09 1.29
CA TYR A 8 11.66 0.07 2.22
C TYR A 8 12.06 -1.18 1.45
N ASN A 9 13.23 -1.76 1.76
CA ASN A 9 13.77 -2.97 1.10
C ASN A 9 13.76 -2.92 -0.45
N GLY A 10 13.95 -1.74 -1.04
CA GLY A 10 13.94 -1.56 -2.50
C GLY A 10 12.55 -1.52 -3.13
N VAL A 11 11.49 -1.61 -2.33
CA VAL A 11 10.08 -1.46 -2.73
C VAL A 11 9.58 -0.08 -2.34
N CYS A 12 8.68 0.47 -3.15
CA CYS A 12 8.05 1.77 -2.93
C CYS A 12 6.56 1.58 -2.61
N TYR A 13 6.13 2.07 -1.46
CA TYR A 13 4.76 1.98 -0.96
C TYR A 13 4.07 3.33 -1.03
N TYR A 14 2.85 3.34 -1.55
CA TYR A 14 1.95 4.48 -1.51
C TYR A 14 0.81 4.22 -0.53
N LEU A 15 0.66 5.11 0.44
CA LEU A 15 -0.40 5.05 1.43
C LEU A 15 -1.53 5.98 0.97
N SER A 16 -2.56 5.40 0.34
CA SER A 16 -3.75 6.17 -0.03
C SER A 16 -4.41 6.77 1.21
N ARG A 17 -4.86 8.01 1.11
CA ARG A 17 -5.62 8.69 2.18
C ARG A 17 -7.12 8.63 1.93
N ASP A 18 -7.52 8.14 0.78
CA ASP A 18 -8.91 8.09 0.36
C ASP A 18 -9.54 6.75 0.76
N TYR A 19 -10.74 6.81 1.31
CA TYR A 19 -11.54 5.62 1.59
C TYR A 19 -12.14 5.13 0.27
N SER A 20 -11.78 3.92 -0.14
CA SER A 20 -12.24 3.28 -1.36
C SER A 20 -12.53 1.79 -1.13
N THR A 21 -13.24 1.15 -2.06
CA THR A 21 -13.34 -0.33 -2.05
C THR A 21 -12.02 -0.95 -2.47
N TRP A 22 -11.87 -2.26 -2.24
CA TRP A 22 -10.67 -2.98 -2.67
C TRP A 22 -10.43 -2.85 -4.19
N GLU A 23 -11.49 -3.00 -4.99
CA GLU A 23 -11.43 -2.89 -6.46
C GLU A 23 -10.99 -1.49 -6.89
N GLN A 24 -11.57 -0.45 -6.29
CA GLN A 24 -11.21 0.93 -6.56
C GLN A 24 -9.77 1.22 -6.13
N GLY A 25 -9.32 0.69 -5.00
CA GLY A 25 -7.93 0.81 -4.55
C GLY A 25 -6.95 0.17 -5.54
N GLN A 26 -7.28 -1.02 -6.08
CA GLN A 26 -6.48 -1.67 -7.11
C GLN A 26 -6.44 -0.89 -8.42
N GLU A 27 -7.58 -0.32 -8.85
CA GLU A 27 -7.65 0.56 -10.03
C GLU A 27 -6.77 1.80 -9.84
N GLN A 28 -6.90 2.50 -8.70
CA GLN A 28 -6.08 3.68 -8.37
C GLN A 28 -4.58 3.35 -8.34
N CYS A 29 -4.20 2.23 -7.73
CA CYS A 29 -2.80 1.79 -7.77
C CYS A 29 -2.33 1.55 -9.22
N SER A 30 -3.20 0.99 -10.06
CA SER A 30 -2.87 0.70 -11.46
C SER A 30 -2.69 1.98 -12.30
N GLU A 31 -3.50 3.01 -12.05
CA GLU A 31 -3.35 4.35 -12.65
C GLU A 31 -2.01 5.00 -12.28
N LEU A 32 -1.49 4.71 -11.09
CA LEU A 32 -0.17 5.14 -10.62
C LEU A 32 0.98 4.25 -11.15
N GLY A 33 0.70 3.26 -11.99
CA GLY A 33 1.70 2.30 -12.49
C GLY A 33 2.16 1.30 -11.42
N ALA A 34 1.33 1.04 -10.41
CA ALA A 34 1.60 0.16 -9.29
C ALA A 34 0.46 -0.87 -9.10
N SER A 35 0.53 -1.65 -8.03
CA SER A 35 -0.54 -2.57 -7.59
C SER A 35 -0.73 -2.45 -6.09
N LEU A 36 -1.88 -2.92 -5.57
CA LEU A 36 -2.05 -3.02 -4.12
C LEU A 36 -0.90 -3.82 -3.52
N ALA A 37 -0.38 -3.33 -2.40
CA ALA A 37 0.80 -3.89 -1.77
C ALA A 37 0.53 -5.31 -1.28
N ILE A 38 1.42 -6.24 -1.64
CA ILE A 38 1.48 -7.57 -1.04
C ILE A 38 2.62 -7.52 -0.05
N LEU A 39 2.29 -7.57 1.24
CA LEU A 39 3.29 -7.50 2.31
C LEU A 39 3.81 -8.89 2.62
N LYS A 40 5.11 -8.98 2.79
CA LYS A 40 5.75 -10.11 3.47
C LYS A 40 5.76 -9.88 4.97
N ASP A 41 5.98 -10.94 5.75
CA ASP A 41 6.05 -10.85 7.21
C ASP A 41 7.09 -9.83 7.69
N GLU A 42 8.23 -9.72 6.99
CA GLU A 42 9.30 -8.75 7.26
C GLU A 42 8.90 -7.28 7.00
N GLU A 43 7.82 -7.04 6.26
CA GLU A 43 7.31 -5.71 5.90
C GLU A 43 6.09 -5.31 6.77
N MET A 44 5.52 -6.24 7.55
CA MET A 44 4.38 -5.94 8.42
C MET A 44 4.70 -4.88 9.47
N ASP A 45 5.88 -4.95 10.10
CA ASP A 45 6.28 -3.99 11.14
C ASP A 45 6.37 -2.56 10.58
N LEU A 46 6.81 -2.42 9.32
CA LEU A 46 6.80 -1.14 8.62
C LEU A 46 5.37 -0.63 8.45
N LEU A 47 4.45 -1.49 8.00
CA LEU A 47 3.06 -1.09 7.80
C LEU A 47 2.43 -0.64 9.12
N PHE A 48 2.63 -1.37 10.22
CA PHE A 48 2.12 -0.96 11.54
C PHE A 48 2.63 0.41 11.96
N ARG A 49 3.90 0.72 11.69
CA ARG A 49 4.48 2.03 12.01
C ARG A 49 3.93 3.16 11.13
N LEU A 50 3.62 2.87 9.87
CA LEU A 50 3.17 3.86 8.89
C LEU A 50 1.66 4.09 8.89
N ALA A 51 0.89 3.00 9.04
CA ALA A 51 -0.56 2.99 9.00
C ALA A 51 -1.20 3.57 10.27
N GLY A 52 -0.50 3.47 11.40
CA GLY A 52 -1.05 3.86 12.70
C GLY A 52 -2.31 3.04 13.03
N ASN A 53 -3.42 3.72 13.29
CA ASN A 53 -4.72 3.10 13.62
C ASN A 53 -5.70 3.10 12.42
N VAL A 54 -5.19 3.10 11.19
CA VAL A 54 -6.01 3.12 9.98
C VAL A 54 -5.86 1.79 9.24
N ASP A 55 -6.99 1.25 8.79
CA ASP A 55 -7.01 0.04 7.98
C ASP A 55 -6.71 0.36 6.52
N TYR A 56 -5.89 -0.47 5.87
CA TYR A 56 -5.51 -0.34 4.46
C TYR A 56 -5.87 -1.61 3.68
N TRP A 57 -6.31 -1.43 2.44
CA TRP A 57 -6.44 -2.54 1.50
C TRP A 57 -5.06 -3.04 1.06
N LEU A 58 -4.90 -4.36 1.04
CA LEU A 58 -3.70 -5.06 0.58
C LEU A 58 -4.04 -5.93 -0.62
N GLY A 59 -3.04 -6.29 -1.42
CA GLY A 59 -3.18 -7.08 -2.66
C GLY A 59 -3.55 -8.56 -2.45
N LEU A 60 -4.05 -8.94 -1.27
CA LEU A 60 -4.48 -10.31 -0.97
C LEU A 60 -5.93 -10.51 -1.45
N ARG A 61 -6.15 -11.48 -2.34
CA ARG A 61 -7.47 -11.86 -2.84
C ARG A 61 -7.69 -13.36 -2.66
N ARG A 62 -8.89 -13.75 -2.20
CA ARG A 62 -9.30 -15.15 -2.02
C ARG A 62 -10.05 -15.68 -3.23
#